data_AF-A0A7C3YWU4-F1
#
_entry.id   AF-A0A7C3YWU4-F1
#
_cell.length_a   1.000
_cell.length_b   1.000
_cell.length_c   1.000
_cell.angle_alpha   90.00
_cell.angle_beta   90.00
_cell.angle_gamma   90.00
#
_symmetry.space_group_name_H-M   'P 1'
#
loop_
_entity.id
_entity.type
_entity.pdbx_description
1 polymer ?
#
loop_
_entity_poly.entity_id
_entity_poly.type
_entity_poly.pdbx_seq_one_letter_code
_entity_poly.pdbx_strand_id
1 'polypeptide(L)' 'MTDIEIPVKIGSAGRAQIPQETREKLNIDEGDYLIIKIERVIKR' A
#
# COMPACT_ATOMS: atom_id res chain seq x y z
N MET A 1 -6.96 10.25 -13.27
CA MET A 1 -6.64 9.16 -12.32
C MET A 1 -5.13 9.10 -12.23
N THR A 2 -4.57 9.25 -11.04
CA THR A 2 -3.13 9.16 -10.84
C THR A 2 -2.82 7.72 -10.52
N ASP A 3 -2.20 6.99 -11.45
CA ASP A 3 -1.75 5.62 -11.19
C ASP A 3 -0.51 5.70 -10.29
N ILE A 4 -0.73 5.52 -8.99
CA ILE A 4 0.33 5.52 -7.98
C ILE A 4 0.78 4.09 -7.78
N GLU A 5 1.93 3.72 -8.36
CA GLU A 5 2.59 2.46 -8.09
C GLU A 5 3.63 2.62 -6.98
N ILE A 6 3.44 1.94 -5.86
CA ILE A 6 4.39 1.96 -4.75
C ILE A 6 4.78 0.53 -4.42
N PRO A 7 6.06 0.15 -4.63
CA PRO A 7 6.53 -1.17 -4.26
C PRO A 7 6.59 -1.27 -2.74
N VAL A 8 5.68 -2.04 -2.14
CA VAL A 8 5.67 -2.32 -0.70
C VAL A 8 6.16 -3.74 -0.47
N LYS A 9 7.10 -3.91 0.46
CA LYS A 9 7.54 -5.23 0.90
C LYS A 9 6.58 -5.74 1.98
N ILE A 10 6.09 -6.97 1.80
CA ILE A 10 5.35 -7.67 2.85
C ILE A 10 6.33 -8.10 3.95
N GLY A 11 6.04 -7.66 5.18
CA GLY A 11 6.76 -8.00 6.40
C GLY A 11 6.23 -9.27 7.07
N SER A 12 6.51 -9.40 8.37
CA SER A 12 6.03 -10.53 9.17
C SER A 12 4.50 -10.53 9.28
N ALA A 13 3.93 -11.74 9.39
CA ALA A 13 2.48 -11.95 9.48
C ALA A 13 1.66 -11.37 8.31
N GLY A 14 2.26 -11.18 7.14
CA GLY A 14 1.56 -10.68 5.95
C GLY A 14 1.25 -9.19 5.99
N ARG A 15 1.84 -8.42 6.93
CA ARG A 15 1.59 -6.99 7.06
C ARG A 15 2.48 -6.18 6.12
N ALA A 16 1.94 -5.11 5.56
CA ALA A 16 2.68 -4.09 4.83
C ALA A 16 2.40 -2.72 5.44
N GLN A 17 3.37 -1.82 5.38
CA GLN A 17 3.17 -0.42 5.75
C GLN A 17 3.02 0.43 4.51
N ILE A 18 1.98 1.26 4.49
CA ILE A 18 1.83 2.30 3.48
C ILE A 18 2.78 3.44 3.87
N PRO A 19 3.69 3.87 2.97
CA PRO A 19 4.59 4.97 3.27
C PRO A 19 3.84 6.24 3.67
N GLN A 20 4.42 7.03 4.56
CA GLN A 20 3.78 8.24 5.09
C GLN A 20 3.34 9.20 3.97
N GLU A 21 4.24 9.48 3.02
CA GLU A 21 3.95 10.37 1.88
C GLU A 21 2.73 9.89 1.06
N THR A 22 2.54 8.57 0.93
CA THR A 22 1.38 8.00 0.25
C THR A 22 0.10 8.22 1.04
N ARG A 23 0.14 8.05 2.36
CA ARG A 23 -1.01 8.30 3.23
C ARG A 23 -1.44 9.76 3.16
N GLU A 24 -0.48 10.68 3.22
CA GLU A 24 -0.74 12.13 3.13
C GLU A 24 -1.31 12.52 1.76
N LYS A 25 -0.72 12.02 0.66
CA LYS A 25 -1.21 12.31 -0.71
C LYS A 25 -2.62 11.79 -0.96
N LEU A 26 -2.98 10.66 -0.35
CA LEU A 26 -4.27 10.00 -0.56
C LEU A 26 -5.28 10.28 0.57
N ASN A 27 -4.92 11.06 1.58
CA ASN A 27 -5.70 11.30 2.80
C ASN A 27 -6.21 10.00 3.43
N ILE A 28 -5.28 9.06 3.69
CA ILE A 28 -5.59 7.79 4.35
C ILE A 28 -5.39 7.95 5.85
N ASP A 29 -6.47 7.79 6.60
CA ASP A 29 -6.54 7.97 8.05
C ASP A 29 -6.76 6.66 8.81
N GLU A 30 -6.62 6.71 10.13
CA GLU A 30 -6.89 5.55 10.99
C GLU A 30 -8.37 5.17 10.94
N GLY A 31 -8.64 3.90 10.64
CA GLY A 31 -10.01 3.36 10.53
C GLY A 31 -10.51 3.24 9.09
N ASP A 32 -9.81 3.81 8.11
CA ASP A 32 -10.18 3.68 6.70
C ASP A 32 -10.03 2.25 6.18
N TYR A 33 -10.95 1.87 5.31
CA TYR A 33 -10.91 0.59 4.60
C TYR A 33 -10.24 0.75 3.23
N LEU A 34 -9.31 -0.15 2.93
CA LEU A 34 -8.60 -0.18 1.65
C LEU A 34 -8.96 -1.45 0.89
N ILE A 35 -9.32 -1.29 -0.39
CA ILE A 35 -9.50 -2.41 -1.32
C ILE A 35 -8.17 -2.63 -2.03
N ILE A 36 -7.58 -3.81 -1.85
CA ILE A 36 -6.29 -4.16 -2.43
C ILE A 36 -6.51 -5.04 -3.67
N LYS A 37 -5.97 -4.61 -4.82
CA LYS A 37 -5.85 -5.44 -6.03
C LYS A 37 -4.38 -5.87 -6.20
N ILE A 38 -4.14 -7.17 -6.28
CA ILE A 38 -2.80 -7.72 -6.51
C ILE A 38 -2.65 -8.02 -8.00
N GLU A 39 -1.88 -7.21 -8.72
CA GLU A 39 -1.64 -7.41 -10.15
C GLU A 39 -0.41 -8.25 -10.45
N ARG A 40 0.64 -8.12 -9.63
CA ARG A 40 1.89 -8.88 -9.79
C ARG A 40 2.58 -9.07 -8.44
N VAL A 41 3.23 -10.22 -8.25
CA VAL A 41 4.10 -10.49 -7.10
C VAL A 41 5.52 -10.69 -7.60
N ILE A 42 6.44 -9.83 -7.17
CA ILE A 42 7.87 -9.97 -7.46
C ILE A 42 8.51 -10.74 -6.30
N LYS A 43 9.00 -11.93 -6.60
CA LYS A 43 9.77 -12.73 -5.65
C LYS A 43 11.24 -12.34 -5.75
N ARG A 44 11.92 -12.29 -4.59
CA ARG A 44 13.38 -12.31 -4.56
C ARG A 44 13.89 -13.69 -4.90
#